data_AF-A0A0J9TNF4-F1
#
_entry.id   AF-A0A0J9TNF4-F1
#
_cell.length_a   1.000
_cell.length_b   1.000
_cell.length_c   1.000
_cell.angle_alpha   90.00
_cell.angle_beta   90.00
_cell.angle_gamma   90.00
#
_symmetry.space_group_name_H-M   'P 1'
#
loop_
_entity.id
_entity.type
_entity.pdbx_description
1 polymer ?
#
loop_
_entity_poly.entity_id
_entity_poly.type
_entity_poly.pdbx_seq_one_letter_code
_entity_poly.pdbx_strand_id
1 'polypeptide(L)'
;MFMDFDACSKFKELSISGNLKITHAFNPIKTFKDKLGRYSSMDEVRYESVLVYSGGIGSEPVSIIGSPYLEDSESLNHADFISIISYILNLRHRIGEYDDIENLGNKRLKLIDELLESKIILAMARMQKFSVEKMNSLESKLSYFSLKEGELEDYFSVSSIVNTKPFQIAIKEFFNSHQLVQFLDQQNLLSEITNKRKISAMGPGGIKREDPNLSIRDVHYSFYGRICPIETPEGMNIGLIMALASLAKVDKYGFINTPYYRVKDGKVTKEVV
;
A
#
# COMPACT_ATOMS: atom_id res chain seq x y z
N MET A 1 0.61 30.34 -1.50
CA MET A 1 0.71 30.57 -0.04
C MET A 1 0.57 29.20 0.59
N PHE A 2 1.68 28.52 0.85
CA PHE A 2 1.64 27.23 1.53
C PHE A 2 1.12 27.49 2.94
N MET A 3 0.03 26.85 3.34
CA MET A 3 -0.32 26.80 4.75
C MET A 3 0.85 26.16 5.48
N ASP A 4 1.32 26.82 6.53
CA ASP A 4 2.38 26.30 7.38
C ASP A 4 1.97 24.90 7.90
N PHE A 5 2.93 23.99 8.05
CA PHE A 5 2.65 22.62 8.51
C PHE A 5 1.92 22.64 9.86
N ASP A 6 2.29 23.59 10.72
CA ASP A 6 1.67 23.84 12.01
C ASP A 6 0.21 24.31 11.88
N ALA A 7 -0.11 25.09 10.85
CA ALA A 7 -1.48 25.54 10.58
C ALA A 7 -2.36 24.39 10.08
N CYS A 8 -1.82 23.52 9.22
CA CYS A 8 -2.51 22.29 8.79
C CYS A 8 -2.72 21.30 9.94
N SER A 9 -1.72 21.11 10.81
CA SER A 9 -1.83 20.26 12.00
C SER A 9 -2.92 20.77 12.94
N LYS A 10 -2.91 22.09 13.21
CA LYS A 10 -3.91 22.74 14.05
C LYS A 10 -5.32 22.67 13.44
N PHE A 11 -5.46 22.82 12.13
CA PHE A 11 -6.74 22.61 11.45
C PHE A 11 -7.25 21.17 11.62
N LYS A 12 -6.37 20.19 11.46
CA LYS A 12 -6.69 18.77 11.68
C LYS A 12 -7.16 18.51 13.12
N GLU A 13 -6.46 19.04 14.12
CA GLU A 13 -6.85 18.93 15.53
C GLU A 13 -8.21 19.58 15.81
N LEU A 14 -8.51 20.72 15.17
CA LEU A 14 -9.78 21.42 15.29
C LEU A 14 -10.95 20.69 14.60
N SER A 15 -10.69 20.01 13.47
CA SER A 15 -11.65 19.13 12.80
C SER A 15 -11.95 17.91 13.68
N ILE A 16 -10.91 17.22 14.18
CA ILE A 16 -11.07 16.04 15.05
C ILE A 16 -11.84 16.36 16.33
N SER A 17 -11.58 17.53 16.93
CA SER A 17 -12.30 17.97 18.13
C SER A 17 -13.73 18.45 17.86
N GLY A 18 -14.20 18.44 16.61
CA GLY A 18 -15.56 18.85 16.22
C GLY A 18 -15.82 20.35 16.41
N ASN A 19 -14.77 21.13 16.64
CA ASN A 19 -14.88 22.58 16.91
C ASN A 19 -15.07 23.39 15.62
N LEU A 20 -14.79 22.80 14.46
CA LEU A 20 -15.08 23.37 13.15
C LEU A 20 -16.54 23.06 12.78
N LYS A 21 -17.37 24.09 12.62
CA LYS A 21 -18.76 23.96 12.11
C LYS A 21 -18.80 23.71 10.60
N ILE A 22 -18.04 22.73 10.12
CA ILE A 22 -17.90 22.38 8.70
C ILE A 22 -18.50 21.02 8.36
N THR A 23 -18.94 20.26 9.37
CA THR A 23 -19.51 18.93 9.22
C THR A 23 -20.99 19.02 8.86
N HIS A 24 -21.34 18.35 7.77
CA HIS A 24 -22.70 18.18 7.29
C HIS A 24 -23.04 16.69 7.22
N ALA A 25 -24.33 16.38 7.23
CA ALA A 25 -24.82 15.03 7.11
C ALA A 25 -25.97 14.99 6.11
N PHE A 26 -26.03 13.94 5.30
CA PHE A 26 -27.17 13.68 4.44
C PHE A 26 -27.51 12.19 4.43
N ASN A 27 -28.80 11.91 4.25
CA ASN A 27 -29.30 10.55 4.09
C ASN A 27 -29.38 10.23 2.59
N PRO A 28 -28.77 9.12 2.13
CA PRO A 28 -28.82 8.73 0.73
C PRO A 28 -30.25 8.36 0.33
N ILE A 29 -30.65 8.74 -0.88
CA ILE A 29 -32.02 8.54 -1.42
C ILE A 29 -32.37 7.04 -1.54
N LYS A 30 -31.36 6.18 -1.75
CA LYS A 30 -31.49 4.72 -1.79
C LYS A 30 -30.29 4.06 -1.10
N THR A 31 -30.57 3.22 -0.12
CA THR A 31 -29.60 2.32 0.52
C THR A 31 -29.76 0.91 -0.07
N PHE A 32 -28.67 0.33 -0.57
CA PHE A 32 -28.68 -1.08 -0.98
C PHE A 32 -28.36 -1.94 0.24
N LYS A 33 -29.27 -2.84 0.60
CA LYS A 33 -29.02 -3.79 1.69
C LYS A 33 -27.96 -4.80 1.23
N ASP A 34 -26.82 -4.81 1.90
CA ASP A 34 -25.87 -5.92 1.77
C ASP A 34 -26.55 -7.21 2.27
N LYS A 35 -26.34 -8.33 1.56
CA LYS A 35 -26.87 -9.65 1.98
C LYS A 35 -26.35 -10.07 3.36
N LEU A 36 -25.22 -9.52 3.80
CA LEU A 36 -24.58 -9.76 5.09
C LEU A 36 -24.84 -8.65 6.13
N GLY A 37 -25.62 -7.61 5.80
CA GLY A 37 -25.96 -6.53 6.75
C GLY A 37 -24.78 -5.66 7.22
N ARG A 38 -23.60 -5.77 6.60
CA ARG A 38 -22.37 -5.10 7.05
C ARG A 38 -22.42 -3.57 6.99
N TYR A 39 -23.27 -3.02 6.13
CA TYR A 39 -23.40 -1.58 5.91
C TYR A 39 -24.69 -0.97 6.47
N SER A 40 -25.41 -1.69 7.34
CA SER A 40 -26.64 -1.17 7.99
C SER A 40 -26.40 0.03 8.92
N SER A 41 -25.16 0.33 9.27
CA SER A 41 -24.77 1.52 10.06
C SER A 41 -24.43 2.74 9.19
N MET A 42 -24.45 2.64 7.87
CA MET A 42 -24.04 3.71 6.93
C MET A 42 -25.23 4.54 6.38
N ASP A 43 -26.35 4.58 7.11
CA ASP A 43 -27.56 5.28 6.66
C ASP A 43 -27.40 6.82 6.66
N GLU A 44 -26.45 7.36 7.42
CA GLU A 44 -26.11 8.79 7.43
C GLU A 44 -24.67 8.99 6.94
N VAL A 45 -24.50 9.68 5.81
CA VAL A 45 -23.17 10.02 5.28
C VAL A 45 -22.78 11.40 5.78
N ARG A 46 -21.71 11.45 6.59
CA ARG A 46 -21.12 12.69 7.08
C ARG A 46 -20.01 13.15 6.14
N TYR A 47 -19.96 14.44 5.85
CA TYR A 47 -18.92 15.07 5.04
C TYR A 47 -18.55 16.43 5.63
N GLU A 48 -17.33 16.89 5.37
CA GLU A 48 -16.90 18.24 5.71
C GLU A 48 -16.90 19.11 4.45
N SER A 49 -17.32 20.37 4.55
CA SER A 49 -17.28 21.30 3.40
C SER A 49 -16.65 22.63 3.77
N VAL A 50 -15.80 23.13 2.88
CA VAL A 50 -15.10 24.41 3.03
C VAL A 50 -15.23 25.20 1.73
N LEU A 51 -15.58 26.48 1.84
CA LEU A 51 -15.63 27.39 0.70
C LEU A 51 -14.26 28.03 0.49
N VAL A 52 -13.73 27.92 -0.73
CA VAL A 52 -12.41 28.47 -1.10
C VAL A 52 -12.54 29.38 -2.31
N TYR A 53 -11.81 30.50 -2.28
CA TYR A 53 -11.76 31.49 -3.35
C TYR A 53 -10.51 31.26 -4.20
N SER A 54 -10.66 30.89 -5.48
CA SER A 54 -9.51 30.54 -6.33
C SER A 54 -8.80 31.73 -6.98
N GLY A 55 -9.44 32.91 -7.03
CA GLY A 55 -9.02 34.00 -7.95
C GLY A 55 -8.80 35.38 -7.31
N GLY A 56 -8.68 35.48 -5.98
CA GLY A 56 -8.57 36.78 -5.30
C GLY A 56 -9.92 37.45 -5.04
N ILE A 57 -9.93 38.75 -4.75
CA ILE A 57 -11.13 39.49 -4.34
C ILE A 57 -12.12 39.57 -5.51
N GLY A 58 -13.22 38.81 -5.44
CA GLY A 58 -14.31 38.81 -6.43
C GLY A 58 -14.54 37.50 -7.17
N SER A 59 -13.72 36.45 -6.96
CA SER A 59 -14.00 35.13 -7.53
C SER A 59 -15.18 34.46 -6.84
N GLU A 60 -15.99 33.70 -7.57
CA GLU A 60 -17.04 32.88 -6.97
C GLU A 60 -16.42 31.83 -6.02
N PRO A 61 -17.01 31.61 -4.82
CA PRO A 61 -16.52 30.61 -3.90
C PRO A 61 -16.78 29.22 -4.46
N VAL A 62 -15.74 28.38 -4.47
CA VAL A 62 -15.82 26.96 -4.84
C VAL A 62 -15.89 26.13 -3.58
N SER A 63 -16.82 25.18 -3.53
CA SER A 63 -16.95 24.25 -2.40
C SER A 63 -15.97 23.10 -2.54
N ILE A 64 -15.09 22.95 -1.55
CA ILE A 64 -14.27 21.76 -1.36
C ILE A 64 -14.98 20.87 -0.35
N ILE A 65 -15.19 19.62 -0.72
CA ILE A 65 -15.78 18.61 0.16
C ILE A 65 -14.69 17.61 0.55
N GLY A 66 -14.57 17.35 1.85
CA GLY A 66 -13.64 16.41 2.43
C GLY A 66 -14.34 15.33 3.24
N SER A 67 -13.62 14.23 3.46
CA SER A 67 -14.08 13.13 4.30
C SER A 67 -13.78 13.51 5.75
N PRO A 68 -14.75 13.39 6.67
CA PRO A 68 -14.46 13.62 8.08
C PRO A 68 -13.43 12.59 8.53
N TYR A 69 -12.63 12.92 9.54
CA TYR A 69 -11.73 11.94 10.13
C TYR A 69 -12.55 10.80 10.75
N LEU A 70 -12.60 9.67 10.06
CA LEU A 70 -13.11 8.41 10.56
C LEU A 70 -11.89 7.61 11.01
N GLU A 71 -11.97 6.98 12.20
CA GLU A 71 -10.93 6.05 12.66
C GLU A 71 -10.58 5.04 11.57
N ASP A 72 -9.31 4.61 11.50
CA ASP A 72 -8.72 3.80 10.43
C ASP A 72 -9.64 2.66 9.96
N SER A 73 -10.43 2.92 8.91
CA SER A 73 -11.29 1.93 8.29
C SER A 73 -10.57 1.29 7.10
N GLU A 74 -10.46 -0.03 7.09
CA GLU A 74 -9.82 -0.77 5.99
C GLU A 74 -10.61 -0.70 4.65
N SER A 75 -11.86 -0.24 4.68
CA SER A 75 -12.75 -0.12 3.54
C SER A 75 -13.01 1.34 3.15
N LEU A 76 -13.19 1.59 1.84
CA LEU A 76 -13.62 2.89 1.34
C LEU A 76 -15.04 3.22 1.78
N ASN A 77 -15.23 4.43 2.31
CA ASN A 77 -16.52 4.94 2.75
C ASN A 77 -17.17 5.82 1.67
N HIS A 78 -18.49 6.01 1.77
CA HIS A 78 -19.24 6.88 0.86
C HIS A 78 -18.70 8.33 0.85
N ALA A 79 -18.26 8.84 2.01
CA ALA A 79 -17.66 10.16 2.15
C ALA A 79 -16.34 10.30 1.36
N ASP A 80 -15.55 9.22 1.27
CA ASP A 80 -14.29 9.22 0.52
C ASP A 80 -14.56 9.39 -0.98
N PHE A 81 -15.56 8.71 -1.52
CA PHE A 81 -15.97 8.87 -2.92
C PHE A 81 -16.39 10.30 -3.26
N ILE A 82 -17.20 10.93 -2.39
CA ILE A 82 -17.64 12.32 -2.58
C ILE A 82 -16.43 13.26 -2.57
N SER A 83 -15.49 13.02 -1.66
CA SER A 83 -14.28 13.83 -1.53
C SER A 83 -13.37 13.71 -2.75
N ILE A 84 -13.18 12.49 -3.27
CA ILE A 84 -12.42 12.23 -4.50
C ILE A 84 -13.05 12.98 -5.69
N ILE A 85 -14.38 12.86 -5.86
CA ILE A 85 -15.09 13.55 -6.94
C ILE A 85 -14.97 15.07 -6.78
N SER A 86 -15.11 15.59 -5.56
CA SER A 86 -14.94 17.02 -5.27
C SER A 86 -13.52 17.48 -5.63
N TYR A 87 -12.48 16.75 -5.24
CA TYR A 87 -11.10 17.07 -5.59
C TYR A 87 -10.90 17.13 -7.11
N ILE A 88 -11.36 16.12 -7.85
CA ILE A 88 -11.24 16.06 -9.31
C ILE A 88 -11.94 17.25 -9.99
N LEU A 89 -13.15 17.61 -9.53
CA LEU A 89 -13.87 18.77 -10.08
C LEU A 89 -13.13 20.09 -9.77
N ASN A 90 -12.55 20.19 -8.58
CA ASN A 90 -11.83 21.38 -8.11
C ASN A 90 -10.49 21.62 -8.85
N LEU A 91 -9.88 20.58 -9.42
CA LEU A 91 -8.70 20.74 -10.30
C LEU A 91 -9.00 21.63 -11.52
N ARG A 92 -10.24 21.62 -12.04
CA ARG A 92 -10.64 22.52 -13.13
C ARG A 92 -10.64 23.99 -12.71
N HIS A 93 -10.86 24.25 -11.43
CA HIS A 93 -10.81 25.57 -10.81
C HIS A 93 -9.39 25.97 -10.36
N ARG A 94 -8.37 25.16 -10.68
CA ARG A 94 -6.97 25.32 -10.24
C ARG A 94 -6.81 25.30 -8.71
N ILE A 95 -7.72 24.61 -8.03
CA ILE A 95 -7.66 24.36 -6.59
C ILE A 95 -7.13 22.93 -6.43
N GLY A 96 -5.86 22.81 -6.02
CA GLY A 96 -5.12 21.54 -5.99
C GLY A 96 -4.08 21.45 -7.11
N GLU A 97 -3.29 20.37 -7.07
CA GLU A 97 -2.24 20.09 -8.05
C GLU A 97 -2.44 18.70 -8.66
N TYR A 98 -1.97 18.53 -9.90
CA TYR A 98 -1.94 17.21 -10.53
C TYR A 98 -0.78 16.40 -9.95
N ASP A 99 -1.02 15.13 -9.66
CA ASP A 99 0.02 14.24 -9.16
C ASP A 99 1.04 13.91 -10.25
N ASP A 100 2.31 13.92 -9.84
CA ASP A 100 3.42 13.46 -10.65
C ASP A 100 3.64 11.96 -10.43
N ILE A 101 3.38 11.16 -11.47
CA ILE A 101 3.49 9.70 -11.45
C ILE A 101 4.94 9.27 -11.20
N GLU A 102 5.94 10.07 -11.61
CA GLU A 102 7.36 9.73 -11.50
C GLU A 102 7.94 10.07 -10.12
N ASN A 103 7.22 10.84 -9.31
CA ASN A 103 7.65 11.19 -7.97
C ASN A 103 7.77 9.94 -7.08
N LEU A 104 8.93 9.75 -6.42
CA LEU A 104 9.12 8.66 -5.45
C LEU A 104 8.19 8.78 -4.24
N GLY A 105 7.57 9.94 -4.00
CA GLY A 105 6.47 10.04 -3.02
C GLY A 105 5.26 9.16 -3.39
N ASN A 106 5.08 8.88 -4.68
CA ASN A 106 3.97 8.07 -5.22
C ASN A 106 4.40 6.64 -5.57
N LYS A 107 5.68 6.31 -5.38
CA LYS A 107 6.25 4.98 -5.65
C LYS A 107 6.81 4.37 -4.37
N ARG A 108 6.35 3.18 -4.03
CA ARG A 108 6.78 2.44 -2.85
C ARG A 108 7.58 1.21 -3.25
N LEU A 109 8.64 0.91 -2.50
CA LEU A 109 9.35 -0.34 -2.60
C LEU A 109 8.54 -1.46 -1.95
N LYS A 110 8.38 -2.55 -2.69
CA LYS A 110 7.86 -3.79 -2.15
C LYS A 110 9.01 -4.69 -1.77
N LEU A 111 9.13 -4.97 -0.48
CA LEU A 111 10.22 -5.77 0.06
C LEU A 111 9.92 -7.28 -0.05
N ILE A 112 10.95 -8.10 0.16
CA ILE A 112 10.87 -9.56 0.00
C ILE A 112 9.96 -10.22 1.04
N ASP A 113 9.93 -9.68 2.25
CA ASP A 113 9.05 -10.08 3.35
C ASP A 113 7.58 -9.88 2.99
N GLU A 114 7.18 -8.72 2.46
CA GLU A 114 5.81 -8.46 2.02
C GLU A 114 5.38 -9.37 0.85
N LEU A 115 6.30 -9.63 -0.08
CA LEU A 115 6.06 -10.56 -1.18
C LEU A 115 5.87 -11.99 -0.68
N LEU A 116 6.70 -12.41 0.27
CA LEU A 116 6.64 -13.73 0.88
C LEU A 116 5.38 -13.87 1.74
N GLU A 117 5.03 -12.86 2.53
CA GLU A 117 3.83 -12.81 3.36
C GLU A 117 2.58 -13.03 2.51
N SER A 118 2.45 -12.32 1.39
CA SER A 118 1.32 -12.50 0.47
C SER A 118 1.21 -13.95 -0.03
N LYS A 119 2.35 -14.60 -0.31
CA LYS A 119 2.37 -16.02 -0.71
C LYS A 119 2.05 -16.97 0.44
N ILE A 120 2.53 -16.67 1.65
CA ILE A 120 2.23 -17.43 2.86
C ILE A 120 0.73 -17.36 3.16
N ILE A 121 0.10 -16.18 3.12
CA ILE A 121 -1.35 -16.02 3.34
C ILE A 121 -2.14 -16.86 2.35
N LEU A 122 -1.79 -16.82 1.06
CA LEU A 122 -2.45 -17.62 0.03
C LEU A 122 -2.24 -19.13 0.27
N ALA A 123 -1.04 -19.55 0.66
CA ALA A 123 -0.73 -20.94 0.96
C ALA A 123 -1.49 -21.44 2.21
N MET A 124 -1.59 -20.62 3.24
CA MET A 124 -2.36 -20.91 4.45
C MET A 124 -3.86 -21.01 4.15
N ALA A 125 -4.41 -20.12 3.34
CA ALA A 125 -5.82 -20.21 2.92
C ALA A 125 -6.12 -21.51 2.15
N ARG A 126 -5.19 -21.95 1.29
CA ARG A 126 -5.29 -23.26 0.62
C ARG A 126 -5.21 -24.42 1.60
N MET A 127 -4.29 -24.36 2.57
CA MET A 127 -4.13 -25.37 3.61
C MET A 127 -5.39 -25.45 4.50
N GLN A 128 -5.98 -24.31 4.86
CA GLN A 128 -7.24 -24.22 5.59
C GLN A 128 -8.36 -24.89 4.80
N LYS A 129 -8.53 -24.55 3.52
CA LYS A 129 -9.56 -25.15 2.67
C LYS A 129 -9.42 -26.67 2.58
N PHE A 130 -8.20 -27.16 2.35
CA PHE A 130 -7.93 -28.60 2.31
C PHE A 130 -8.24 -29.28 3.66
N SER A 131 -7.88 -28.64 4.77
CA SER A 131 -8.14 -29.17 6.11
C SER A 131 -9.64 -29.23 6.40
N VAL A 132 -10.40 -28.21 6.01
CA VAL A 132 -11.88 -28.18 6.15
C VAL A 132 -12.54 -29.27 5.29
N GLU A 133 -12.14 -29.40 4.03
CA GLU A 133 -12.63 -30.47 3.16
C GLU A 133 -12.31 -31.87 3.73
N LYS A 134 -11.11 -32.03 4.31
CA LYS A 134 -10.69 -33.26 4.97
C LYS A 134 -11.54 -33.55 6.21
N MET A 135 -11.81 -32.56 7.06
CA MET A 135 -12.69 -32.71 8.23
C MET A 135 -14.10 -33.13 7.81
N ASN A 136 -14.71 -32.45 6.84
CA ASN A 136 -16.04 -32.82 6.32
C ASN A 136 -16.06 -34.26 5.76
N SER A 137 -14.96 -34.71 5.14
CA SER A 137 -14.82 -36.08 4.64
C SER A 137 -14.66 -37.13 5.76
N LEU A 138 -14.10 -36.74 6.91
CA LEU A 138 -13.97 -37.61 8.08
C LEU A 138 -15.27 -37.67 8.88
N GLU A 139 -15.98 -36.54 9.00
CA GLU A 139 -17.30 -36.46 9.62
C GLU A 139 -18.33 -37.34 8.88
N SER A 140 -18.33 -37.33 7.55
CA SER A 140 -19.20 -38.23 6.76
C SER A 140 -18.90 -39.72 6.98
N LYS A 141 -17.66 -40.08 7.36
CA LYS A 141 -17.27 -41.46 7.72
C LYS A 141 -17.60 -41.83 9.16
N LEU A 142 -17.61 -40.84 10.06
CA LEU A 142 -17.99 -40.98 11.48
C LEU A 142 -19.42 -41.53 11.63
N SER A 143 -20.37 -41.05 10.81
CA SER A 143 -21.74 -41.58 10.73
C SER A 143 -21.79 -43.10 10.49
N TYR A 144 -20.81 -43.67 9.80
CA TYR A 144 -20.71 -45.10 9.52
C TYR A 144 -19.89 -45.90 10.56
N PHE A 145 -19.03 -45.23 11.33
CA PHE A 145 -18.04 -45.85 12.23
C PHE A 145 -18.37 -45.75 13.72
N SER A 146 -19.42 -45.02 14.12
CA SER A 146 -19.92 -44.93 15.52
C SER A 146 -20.33 -46.28 16.16
N LEU A 147 -20.05 -47.42 15.53
CA LEU A 147 -20.30 -48.77 16.05
C LEU A 147 -19.05 -49.45 16.65
N LYS A 148 -17.86 -48.84 16.59
CA LYS A 148 -16.65 -49.38 17.25
C LYS A 148 -15.99 -48.34 18.16
N GLU A 149 -16.39 -48.36 19.43
CA GLU A 149 -15.74 -47.62 20.51
C GLU A 149 -14.30 -48.12 20.69
N GLY A 150 -13.30 -47.29 20.36
CA GLY A 150 -11.89 -47.56 20.63
C GLY A 150 -10.89 -47.05 19.59
N GLU A 151 -11.28 -46.90 18.32
CA GLU A 151 -10.36 -46.47 17.24
C GLU A 151 -10.49 -44.97 16.85
N LEU A 152 -11.39 -44.22 17.49
CA LEU A 152 -11.74 -42.85 17.10
C LEU A 152 -10.63 -41.81 17.33
N GLU A 153 -9.76 -42.02 18.33
CA GLU A 153 -8.76 -41.02 18.72
C GLU A 153 -7.64 -40.83 17.67
N ASP A 154 -7.24 -41.89 16.98
CA ASP A 154 -6.19 -41.84 15.95
C ASP A 154 -6.68 -41.19 14.64
N TYR A 155 -7.97 -41.33 14.30
CA TYR A 155 -8.53 -40.75 13.07
C TYR A 155 -8.70 -39.23 13.14
N PHE A 156 -8.98 -38.67 14.33
CA PHE A 156 -9.24 -37.23 14.53
C PHE A 156 -8.04 -36.43 15.05
N SER A 157 -6.85 -37.02 15.09
CA SER A 157 -5.64 -36.28 15.45
C SER A 157 -5.36 -35.11 14.50
N VAL A 158 -4.88 -33.98 15.04
CA VAL A 158 -4.51 -32.78 14.27
C VAL A 158 -3.51 -33.11 13.16
N SER A 159 -2.60 -34.07 13.39
CA SER A 159 -1.62 -34.52 12.41
C SER A 159 -2.23 -35.25 11.21
N SER A 160 -3.43 -35.83 11.34
CA SER A 160 -4.13 -36.53 10.24
C SER A 160 -4.91 -35.56 9.33
N ILE A 161 -5.33 -34.42 9.89
CA ILE A 161 -6.14 -33.40 9.22
C ILE A 161 -5.24 -32.37 8.50
N VAL A 162 -4.17 -31.92 9.17
CA VAL A 162 -3.31 -30.86 8.65
C VAL A 162 -2.27 -31.42 7.68
N ASN A 163 -2.39 -31.05 6.40
CA ASN A 163 -1.39 -31.38 5.38
C ASN A 163 -0.48 -30.18 5.09
N THR A 164 0.81 -30.31 5.44
CA THR A 164 1.81 -29.25 5.26
C THR A 164 2.46 -29.23 3.86
N LYS A 165 2.26 -30.27 3.04
CA LYS A 165 2.89 -30.36 1.70
C LYS A 165 2.52 -29.18 0.78
N PRO A 166 1.24 -28.74 0.65
CA PRO A 166 0.89 -27.61 -0.21
C PRO A 166 1.59 -26.31 0.19
N PHE A 167 1.77 -26.11 1.50
CA PHE A 167 2.48 -24.95 2.04
C PHE A 167 3.97 -24.98 1.68
N GLN A 168 4.64 -26.13 1.88
CA GLN A 168 6.04 -26.31 1.51
C GLN A 168 6.29 -26.10 0.01
N ILE A 169 5.39 -26.60 -0.85
CA ILE A 169 5.48 -26.41 -2.30
C ILE A 169 5.35 -24.93 -2.66
N ALA A 170 4.39 -24.21 -2.08
CA ALA A 170 4.20 -22.78 -2.35
C ALA A 170 5.43 -21.94 -1.98
N ILE A 171 6.09 -22.25 -0.86
CA ILE A 171 7.34 -21.58 -0.46
C ILE A 171 8.47 -21.91 -1.43
N LYS A 172 8.65 -23.18 -1.79
CA LYS A 172 9.68 -23.59 -2.76
C LYS A 172 9.48 -22.94 -4.12
N GLU A 173 8.23 -22.87 -4.58
CA GLU A 173 7.86 -22.21 -5.84
C GLU A 173 8.22 -20.71 -5.81
N PHE A 174 7.97 -20.03 -4.69
CA PHE A 174 8.36 -18.64 -4.52
C PHE A 174 9.88 -18.45 -4.71
N PHE A 175 10.72 -19.21 -3.99
CA PHE A 175 12.18 -19.02 -4.10
C PHE A 175 12.76 -19.51 -5.44
N ASN A 176 12.14 -20.50 -6.09
CA ASN A 176 12.67 -21.06 -7.33
C ASN A 176 12.23 -20.31 -8.59
N SER A 177 11.04 -19.69 -8.59
CA SER A 177 10.41 -19.18 -9.81
C SER A 177 10.12 -17.68 -9.79
N HIS A 178 10.27 -17.01 -8.64
CA HIS A 178 9.97 -15.59 -8.57
C HIS A 178 11.05 -14.76 -9.28
N GLN A 179 10.66 -13.90 -10.21
CA GLN A 179 11.57 -13.10 -11.06
C GLN A 179 12.57 -12.22 -10.28
N LEU A 180 12.17 -11.80 -9.07
CA LEU A 180 13.00 -10.98 -8.18
C LEU A 180 13.96 -11.81 -7.30
N VAL A 181 13.75 -13.12 -7.19
CA VAL A 181 14.67 -14.03 -6.49
C VAL A 181 15.69 -14.50 -7.52
N GLN A 182 16.85 -13.84 -7.51
CA GLN A 182 17.91 -14.07 -8.47
C GLN A 182 19.14 -14.68 -7.79
N PHE A 183 19.97 -15.35 -8.59
CA PHE A 183 21.28 -15.76 -8.11
C PHE A 183 22.10 -14.53 -7.73
N LEU A 184 22.80 -14.63 -6.60
CA LEU A 184 23.68 -13.58 -6.12
C LEU A 184 24.88 -13.44 -7.07
N ASP A 185 25.32 -12.21 -7.27
CA ASP A 185 26.47 -11.94 -8.12
C ASP A 185 27.71 -11.97 -7.24
N GLN A 186 28.51 -13.03 -7.38
CA GLN A 186 29.63 -13.37 -6.51
C GLN A 186 30.99 -13.12 -7.18
N GLN A 187 31.04 -12.31 -8.23
CA GLN A 187 32.33 -11.98 -8.88
C GLN A 187 33.29 -11.25 -7.94
N ASN A 188 32.77 -10.32 -7.13
CA ASN A 188 33.53 -9.59 -6.12
C ASN A 188 32.58 -9.04 -5.03
N LEU A 189 33.16 -8.52 -3.93
CA LEU A 189 32.40 -8.00 -2.79
C LEU A 189 31.49 -6.81 -3.17
N LEU A 190 31.94 -5.97 -4.10
CA LEU A 190 31.16 -4.82 -4.55
C LEU A 190 29.93 -5.29 -5.33
N SER A 191 30.08 -6.24 -6.25
CA SER A 191 28.99 -6.87 -6.99
C SER A 191 27.96 -7.48 -6.05
N GLU A 192 28.41 -8.14 -4.97
CA GLU A 192 27.51 -8.74 -4.00
C GLU A 192 26.66 -7.68 -3.28
N ILE A 193 27.30 -6.60 -2.82
CA ILE A 193 26.62 -5.49 -2.12
C ILE A 193 25.68 -4.75 -3.07
N THR A 194 26.14 -4.42 -4.28
CA THR A 194 25.32 -3.77 -5.32
C THR A 194 24.12 -4.64 -5.68
N ASN A 195 24.27 -5.95 -5.83
CA ASN A 195 23.16 -6.83 -6.19
C ASN A 195 22.08 -6.87 -5.09
N LYS A 196 22.47 -6.87 -3.82
CA LYS A 196 21.53 -6.78 -2.69
C LYS A 196 20.83 -5.42 -2.56
N ARG A 197 21.44 -4.35 -3.07
CA ARG A 197 20.91 -2.97 -3.05
C ARG A 197 20.19 -2.57 -4.34
N LYS A 198 19.99 -3.52 -5.25
CA LYS A 198 19.32 -3.33 -6.53
C LYS A 198 17.81 -3.25 -6.35
N ILE A 199 17.19 -2.31 -7.04
CA ILE A 199 15.75 -2.11 -7.11
C ILE A 199 15.31 -2.39 -8.54
N SER A 200 14.16 -3.05 -8.68
CA SER A 200 13.54 -3.33 -9.97
C SER A 200 12.15 -2.70 -10.02
N ALA A 201 11.90 -1.87 -11.02
CA ALA A 201 10.56 -1.41 -11.37
C ALA A 201 9.76 -2.52 -12.09
N MET A 202 10.44 -3.58 -12.53
CA MET A 202 9.84 -4.76 -13.14
C MET A 202 9.46 -5.82 -12.12
N GLY A 203 8.48 -6.64 -12.47
CA GLY A 203 8.06 -7.79 -11.66
C GLY A 203 6.53 -7.90 -11.61
N PRO A 204 5.98 -8.80 -10.77
CA PRO A 204 4.54 -8.90 -10.60
C PRO A 204 3.97 -7.59 -10.02
N GLY A 205 3.10 -6.92 -10.79
CA GLY A 205 2.54 -5.61 -10.43
C GLY A 205 3.43 -4.41 -10.79
N GLY A 206 4.56 -4.64 -11.45
CA GLY A 206 5.45 -3.61 -11.97
C GLY A 206 5.29 -3.37 -13.47
N ILE A 207 6.25 -2.64 -14.03
CA ILE A 207 6.29 -2.21 -15.43
C ILE A 207 6.92 -3.30 -16.32
N LYS A 208 6.43 -3.44 -17.55
CA LYS A 208 6.98 -4.39 -18.53
C LYS A 208 8.14 -3.75 -19.30
N ARG A 209 9.08 -4.58 -19.79
CA ARG A 209 10.22 -4.11 -20.59
C ARG A 209 9.82 -3.41 -21.88
N GLU A 210 8.68 -3.80 -22.43
CA GLU A 210 8.14 -3.34 -23.71
C GLU A 210 7.25 -2.11 -23.55
N ASP A 211 7.10 -1.58 -22.32
CA ASP A 211 6.24 -0.41 -22.11
C ASP A 211 6.75 0.77 -22.95
N PRO A 212 5.88 1.35 -23.81
CA PRO A 212 6.28 2.36 -24.78
C PRO A 212 6.50 3.74 -24.14
N ASN A 213 6.14 3.91 -22.87
CA ASN A 213 6.26 5.18 -22.19
C ASN A 213 7.70 5.42 -21.74
N LEU A 214 8.43 6.20 -22.53
CA LEU A 214 9.85 6.48 -22.32
C LEU A 214 10.12 7.27 -21.02
N SER A 215 9.14 8.07 -20.56
CA SER A 215 9.29 8.95 -19.39
C SER A 215 9.60 8.20 -18.09
N ILE A 216 9.18 6.95 -17.99
CA ILE A 216 9.34 6.17 -16.75
C ILE A 216 10.81 5.73 -16.54
N ARG A 217 11.64 5.84 -17.58
CA ARG A 217 13.07 5.50 -17.53
C ARG A 217 13.94 6.72 -17.25
N ASP A 218 13.36 7.92 -17.26
CA ASP A 218 14.10 9.15 -17.06
C ASP A 218 14.48 9.36 -15.59
N VAL A 219 15.54 10.13 -15.37
CA VAL A 219 15.99 10.50 -14.03
C VAL A 219 15.13 11.63 -13.52
N HIS A 220 14.35 11.34 -12.47
CA HIS A 220 13.47 12.32 -11.84
C HIS A 220 14.18 13.06 -10.69
N TYR A 221 13.84 14.33 -10.43
CA TYR A 221 14.48 15.14 -9.38
C TYR A 221 14.35 14.53 -7.98
N SER A 222 13.24 13.83 -7.73
CA SER A 222 12.98 13.14 -6.46
C SER A 222 13.96 11.98 -6.19
N PHE A 223 14.76 11.55 -7.16
CA PHE A 223 15.78 10.50 -6.99
C PHE A 223 16.97 10.96 -6.16
N TYR A 224 17.17 12.28 -6.04
CA TYR A 224 18.32 12.86 -5.37
C TYR A 224 18.52 12.28 -3.95
N GLY A 225 19.67 11.64 -3.74
CA GLY A 225 20.04 11.00 -2.48
C GLY A 225 19.28 9.72 -2.13
N ARG A 226 18.30 9.29 -2.95
CA ARG A 226 17.46 8.10 -2.74
C ARG A 226 17.84 6.96 -3.68
N ILE A 227 17.96 7.25 -4.98
CA ILE A 227 18.35 6.31 -6.03
C ILE A 227 19.58 6.85 -6.75
N CYS A 228 20.50 5.97 -7.11
CA CYS A 228 21.67 6.33 -7.90
C CYS A 228 21.26 6.58 -9.36
N PRO A 229 21.45 7.79 -9.91
CA PRO A 229 21.00 8.12 -11.27
C PRO A 229 21.91 7.53 -12.36
N ILE A 230 23.12 7.08 -12.00
CA ILE A 230 24.13 6.57 -12.93
C ILE A 230 24.24 5.04 -12.93
N GLU A 231 23.87 4.38 -11.83
CA GLU A 231 24.00 2.94 -11.67
C GLU A 231 22.75 2.23 -12.17
N THR A 232 22.69 2.04 -13.48
CA THR A 232 21.66 1.29 -14.20
C THR A 232 22.32 0.43 -15.28
N PRO A 233 21.83 -0.78 -15.57
CA PRO A 233 22.28 -1.54 -16.73
C PRO A 233 22.01 -0.77 -18.02
N GLU A 234 22.91 -0.92 -18.99
CA GLU A 234 22.71 -0.40 -20.34
C GLU A 234 21.71 -1.26 -21.13
N GLY A 235 21.19 -0.71 -22.23
CA GLY A 235 20.28 -1.41 -23.14
C GLY A 235 18.82 -1.42 -22.65
N MET A 236 18.11 -2.54 -22.84
CA MET A 236 16.65 -2.58 -22.64
C MET A 236 16.18 -2.34 -21.20
N ASN A 237 17.04 -2.61 -20.22
CA ASN A 237 16.71 -2.47 -18.79
C ASN A 237 17.08 -1.10 -18.21
N ILE A 238 17.55 -0.15 -19.03
CA ILE A 238 17.92 1.19 -18.58
C ILE A 238 16.73 1.88 -17.90
N GLY A 239 16.95 2.42 -16.69
CA GLY A 239 15.94 3.10 -15.88
C GLY A 239 14.90 2.16 -15.23
N LEU A 240 14.85 0.88 -15.62
CA LEU A 240 13.96 -0.12 -15.03
C LEU A 240 14.62 -0.89 -13.87
N ILE A 241 15.94 -0.99 -13.91
CA ILE A 241 16.77 -1.55 -12.84
C ILE A 241 17.70 -0.44 -12.36
N MET A 242 17.65 -0.16 -11.08
CA MET A 242 18.37 0.94 -10.45
C MET A 242 18.99 0.48 -9.13
N ALA A 243 19.86 1.28 -8.55
CA ALA A 243 20.47 0.99 -7.25
C ALA A 243 20.09 2.05 -6.20
N LEU A 244 19.96 1.62 -4.94
CA LEU A 244 19.79 2.54 -3.81
C LEU A 244 21.03 3.45 -3.67
N ALA A 245 20.82 4.75 -3.49
CA ALA A 245 21.91 5.68 -3.18
C ALA A 245 22.59 5.34 -1.83
N SER A 246 23.81 5.83 -1.62
CA SER A 246 24.68 5.37 -0.52
C SER A 246 24.07 5.45 0.87
N LEU A 247 23.38 6.56 1.19
CA LEU A 247 22.76 6.79 2.50
C LEU A 247 21.25 6.58 2.50
N ALA A 248 20.68 6.11 1.39
CA ALA A 248 19.25 5.87 1.28
C ALA A 248 18.81 4.77 2.25
N LYS A 249 17.71 5.02 2.95
CA LYS A 249 17.05 4.08 3.85
C LYS A 249 15.60 3.88 3.41
N VAL A 250 15.09 2.68 3.62
CA VAL A 250 13.68 2.37 3.36
C VAL A 250 12.94 2.46 4.68
N ASP A 251 11.85 3.23 4.70
CA ASP A 251 10.97 3.34 5.87
C ASP A 251 10.08 2.10 6.02
N LYS A 252 9.43 1.93 7.18
CA LYS A 252 8.49 0.84 7.46
C LYS A 252 7.31 0.77 6.47
N TYR A 253 7.00 1.88 5.81
CA TYR A 253 5.97 1.96 4.77
C TYR A 253 6.50 1.68 3.36
N GLY A 254 7.79 1.37 3.21
CA GLY A 254 8.42 1.07 1.92
C GLY A 254 8.84 2.30 1.10
N PHE A 255 8.76 3.52 1.65
CA PHE A 255 9.27 4.73 0.99
C PHE A 255 10.78 4.91 1.19
N ILE A 256 11.46 5.48 0.20
CA ILE A 256 12.90 5.72 0.25
C ILE A 256 13.17 7.12 0.82
N ASN A 257 13.89 7.15 1.93
CA ASN A 257 14.28 8.37 2.62
C ASN A 257 15.80 8.57 2.56
N THR A 258 16.20 9.83 2.68
CA THR A 258 17.61 10.24 2.68
C THR A 258 17.84 11.17 3.87
N PRO A 259 18.89 10.94 4.67
CA PRO A 259 19.20 11.79 5.80
C PRO A 259 19.68 13.18 5.36
N TYR A 260 19.20 14.22 6.03
CA TYR A 260 19.64 15.61 5.89
C TYR A 260 20.04 16.20 7.25
N TYR A 261 20.90 17.23 7.23
CA TYR A 261 21.19 18.00 8.44
C TYR A 261 20.17 19.12 8.60
N ARG A 262 19.62 19.25 9.80
CA ARG A 262 18.65 20.31 10.11
C ARG A 262 19.34 21.66 10.21
N VAL A 263 18.77 22.67 9.55
CA VAL A 263 19.20 24.07 9.67
C VAL A 263 18.24 24.81 10.60
N LYS A 264 18.77 25.42 11.66
CA LYS A 264 18.02 26.30 12.57
C LYS A 264 18.70 27.66 12.61
N ASP A 265 17.93 28.72 12.41
CA ASP A 265 18.42 30.12 12.43
C ASP A 265 19.65 30.36 11.53
N GLY A 266 19.65 29.76 10.34
CA GLY A 266 20.74 29.88 9.37
C GLY A 266 22.02 29.10 9.74
N LYS A 267 22.01 28.32 10.82
CA LYS A 267 23.15 27.48 11.25
C LYS A 267 22.83 26.00 11.03
N VAL A 268 23.78 25.27 10.44
CA VAL A 268 23.70 23.82 10.27
C VAL A 268 23.92 23.14 11.62
N THR A 269 22.98 22.31 12.03
CA THR A 269 23.06 21.53 13.27
C THR A 269 23.63 20.13 13.01
N LYS A 270 24.03 19.42 14.08
CA LYS A 270 24.44 18.00 13.99
C LYS A 270 23.25 17.03 14.04
N GLU A 271 22.02 17.54 14.14
CA GLU A 271 20.78 16.76 14.14
C GLU A 271 20.52 16.25 12.72
N VAL A 272 20.54 14.92 12.56
CA VAL A 272 20.20 14.25 11.29
C VAL A 272 18.72 13.91 11.31
N VAL A 273 18.02 14.35 10.26
CA VAL A 273 16.58 14.12 10.05
C VAL A 273 16.39 13.33 8.77
#